data_AF-A0AAW4N5L6-F1
#
_entry.id   AF-A0AAW4N5L6-F1
#
_cell.length_a   1.000
_cell.length_b   1.000
_cell.length_c   1.000
_cell.angle_alpha   90.00
_cell.angle_beta   90.00
_cell.angle_gamma   90.00
#
_symmetry.space_group_name_H-M   'P 1'
#
loop_
_entity.id
_entity.type
_entity.pdbx_description
1 polymer ?
#
loop_
_entity_poly.entity_id
_entity_poly.type
_entity_poly.pdbx_seq_one_letter_code
_entity_poly.pdbx_strand_id
1 'polypeptide(L)' 'MALEIRSTPVLTGEDAERFVREAEENERNPQRRKLLFSFEDIDRMMERSQKYLKEHGGKGPFAK' A
#
# COMPACT_ATOMS: atom_id res chain seq x y z
N MET A 1 -30.47 33.82 -18.93
CA MET A 1 -29.70 33.17 -17.85
C MET A 1 -28.42 32.63 -18.48
N ALA A 2 -27.26 33.10 -18.02
CA ALA A 2 -25.97 32.56 -18.47
C ALA A 2 -25.59 31.43 -17.51
N LEU A 3 -25.34 30.23 -18.03
CA LEU A 3 -24.76 29.14 -17.27
C LEU A 3 -23.29 29.48 -17.01
N GLU A 4 -22.89 29.59 -15.73
CA GLU A 4 -21.49 29.79 -15.37
C GLU A 4 -20.67 28.56 -15.77
N ILE A 5 -19.87 28.71 -16.84
CA ILE A 5 -18.94 27.66 -17.26
C ILE A 5 -17.79 27.63 -16.27
N ARG A 6 -17.80 26.64 -15.37
CA ARG A 6 -16.66 26.38 -14.49
C ARG A 6 -15.58 25.65 -15.29
N SER A 7 -14.35 26.18 -15.29
CA SER A 7 -13.20 25.59 -15.97
C SER A 7 -12.63 24.41 -15.17
N THR A 8 -13.46 23.39 -14.93
CA THR A 8 -13.00 22.16 -14.29
C THR A 8 -12.25 21.33 -15.33
N PRO A 9 -10.96 21.02 -15.13
CA PRO A 9 -10.24 20.16 -16.06
C PRO A 9 -10.86 18.76 -16.04
N VAL A 10 -11.24 18.27 -17.22
CA VAL A 10 -11.81 16.93 -17.43
C VAL A 10 -10.81 16.11 -18.23
N LEU A 11 -10.53 14.88 -17.80
CA LEU A 11 -9.74 13.93 -18.57
C LEU A 11 -10.58 13.45 -19.76
N THR A 12 -10.01 13.49 -20.96
CA THR A 12 -10.69 13.09 -22.20
C THR A 12 -9.76 12.32 -23.11
N GLY A 13 -10.32 11.52 -24.02
CA GLY A 13 -9.55 10.75 -24.99
C GLY A 13 -8.65 9.70 -24.33
N GLU A 14 -7.43 9.54 -24.86
CA GLU A 14 -6.48 8.52 -24.41
C GLU A 14 -6.16 8.61 -22.91
N ASP A 15 -6.08 9.82 -22.35
CA ASP A 15 -5.81 10.00 -20.92
C ASP A 15 -6.97 9.52 -20.03
N ALA A 16 -8.21 9.69 -20.50
CA ALA A 16 -9.38 9.13 -19.80
C ALA A 16 -9.39 7.60 -19.86
N GLU A 17 -9.10 7.04 -21.02
CA GLU A 17 -9.03 5.59 -21.22
C GLU A 17 -7.92 4.95 -20.37
N ARG A 18 -6.74 5.58 -20.34
CA ARG A 18 -5.61 5.13 -19.49
C ARG A 18 -5.98 5.17 -18.02
N PHE A 19 -6.62 6.25 -17.55
CA PHE A 19 -7.03 6.40 -16.16
C PHE A 19 -8.00 5.29 -15.72
N VAL A 20 -9.02 4.99 -16.54
CA VAL A 20 -9.99 3.93 -16.25
C VAL A 20 -9.30 2.56 -16.22
N ARG A 21 -8.46 2.26 -17.21
CA ARG A 21 -7.74 0.98 -17.30
C ARG A 21 -6.85 0.74 -16.08
N GLU A 22 -6.10 1.75 -15.65
CA GLU A 22 -5.24 1.66 -14.45
C GLU A 22 -6.07 1.47 -13.17
N ALA A 23 -7.21 2.15 -13.05
CA ALA A 23 -8.11 1.99 -11.91
C ALA A 23 -8.68 0.56 -11.84
N GLU A 24 -9.15 0.02 -12.97
CA GLU A 24 -9.68 -1.35 -13.05
C GLU A 24 -8.60 -2.40 -12.76
N GLU A 25 -7.38 -2.21 -13.26
CA GLU A 25 -6.25 -3.11 -12.99
C GLU A 25 -5.85 -3.08 -11.50
N ASN A 26 -5.87 -1.90 -10.88
CA ASN A 26 -5.61 -1.74 -9.46
C ASN A 26 -6.73 -2.31 -8.57
N GLU A 27 -8.00 -2.20 -8.95
CA GLU A 27 -9.10 -2.85 -8.22
C GLU A 27 -9.03 -4.37 -8.31
N ARG A 28 -8.68 -4.91 -9.48
CA ARG A 28 -8.51 -6.36 -9.67
C ARG A 28 -7.33 -6.92 -8.90
N ASN A 29 -6.31 -6.11 -8.62
CA ASN A 29 -5.15 -6.52 -7.85
C ASN A 29 -4.69 -5.42 -6.86
N PRO A 30 -5.44 -5.19 -5.77
CA PRO A 30 -5.17 -4.10 -4.84
C PRO A 30 -3.82 -4.23 -4.12
N GLN A 31 -3.22 -5.42 -4.20
CA GLN A 31 -2.00 -5.80 -3.49
C GLN A 31 -0.74 -5.72 -4.36
N ARG A 32 -0.78 -5.06 -5.53
CA ARG A 32 0.41 -4.83 -6.37
C ARG A 32 1.50 -3.93 -5.72
N ARG A 33 1.42 -3.66 -4.42
CA ARG A 33 2.63 -3.43 -3.63
C ARG A 33 3.37 -4.76 -3.53
N LYS A 34 4.31 -4.96 -4.44
CA LYS A 34 5.34 -6.01 -4.31
C LYS A 34 5.86 -5.93 -2.87
N LEU A 35 5.53 -6.92 -2.04
CA LEU A 35 6.09 -7.00 -0.70
C LEU A 35 7.61 -6.96 -0.87
N LEU A 36 8.27 -5.99 -0.23
CA LEU A 36 9.73 -5.85 -0.27
C LEU A 36 10.44 -7.06 0.38
N PHE A 37 9.66 -7.92 1.04
CA PHE A 37 10.09 -9.05 1.82
C PHE A 37 9.30 -10.28 1.37
N SER A 38 9.98 -11.42 1.30
CA SER A 38 9.32 -12.72 1.12
C SER A 38 8.56 -13.11 2.38
N PHE A 39 7.67 -14.10 2.28
CA PHE A 39 7.05 -14.69 3.47
C PHE A 39 8.09 -15.31 4.42
N GLU A 40 9.18 -15.88 3.89
CA GLU A 40 10.30 -16.39 4.69
C GLU A 40 11.02 -15.30 5.47
N ASP A 41 11.14 -14.09 4.90
CA ASP A 41 11.74 -12.95 5.60
C ASP A 41 10.86 -12.51 6.79
N ILE A 42 9.53 -12.57 6.64
CA ILE A 42 8.57 -12.27 7.71
C ILE A 42 8.72 -13.30 8.84
N ASP A 43 8.76 -14.60 8.50
CA ASP A 43 8.91 -15.67 9.49
C ASP A 43 10.22 -15.51 10.28
N ARG A 44 11.32 -15.22 9.58
CA ARG A 44 12.63 -14.98 10.21
C ARG A 44 12.63 -13.75 11.12
N MET A 45 11.93 -12.68 10.74
CA MET A 45 11.78 -11.50 11.60
C MET A 45 10.98 -11.82 12.86
N MET A 46 9.90 -12.60 12.73
CA MET A 46 9.04 -13.01 13.84
C MET A 46 9.77 -13.91 14.83
N GLU A 47 10.54 -14.90 14.35
CA GLU A 47 11.35 -15.77 15.21
C GLU A 47 12.37 -14.97 16.03
N ARG A 48 13.07 -14.01 15.40
CA ARG A 48 14.03 -13.14 16.08
C ARG A 48 13.36 -12.30 17.16
N SER A 49 12.19 -11.75 16.87
CA SER A 49 11.40 -10.97 17.81
C SER A 49 10.96 -11.80 19.02
N GLN A 50 10.45 -13.01 18.79
CA GLN A 50 10.06 -13.93 19.87
C GLN A 50 11.25 -14.33 20.74
N LYS A 51 12.39 -14.64 20.12
CA LYS A 51 13.63 -14.96 20.84
C LYS A 51 14.06 -13.81 21.75
N TYR A 52 14.08 -12.60 21.21
CA TYR A 52 14.41 -11.39 21.97
C TYR A 52 13.48 -11.19 23.18
N LEU A 53 12.17 -11.27 22.97
CA LEU A 53 11.19 -11.12 24.05
C LEU A 53 11.36 -12.18 25.13
N LYS A 54 11.68 -13.43 24.75
CA LYS A 54 11.93 -14.50 25.72
C LYS A 54 13.18 -14.23 26.57
N GLU A 55 14.26 -13.75 25.94
CA GLU A 55 15.52 -13.43 26.61
C GLU A 55 15.41 -12.20 27.52
N HIS A 56 14.53 -11.25 27.19
CA HIS A 56 14.37 -9.98 27.90
C HIS A 56 13.09 -9.87 28.74
N GLY A 57 12.52 -11.01 29.18
CA GLY A 57 11.40 -11.05 30.12
C GLY A 57 10.12 -10.38 29.58
N GLY A 58 9.90 -10.45 28.27
CA GLY A 58 8.75 -9.87 27.57
C GLY A 58 8.85 -8.37 27.30
N LYS A 59 9.95 -7.72 27.68
CA LYS A 59 10.15 -6.29 27.41
C LYS A 59 10.71 -6.09 26.00
N GLY A 60 10.06 -5.21 25.25
CA GLY A 60 10.55 -4.81 23.93
C GLY A 60 11.86 -4.03 24.01
N PRO A 61 12.64 -3.97 22.93
CA PRO A 61 13.96 -3.32 22.90
C PRO A 61 13.93 -1.81 23.17
N PHE A 62 12.75 -1.20 23.13
CA PHE A 62 12.53 0.21 23.39
C PHE A 62 11.73 0.48 24.67
N ALA A 63 11.45 -0.56 25.46
CA ALA A 63 10.78 -0.39 26.75
C ALA A 63 11.72 0.35 27.71
N LYS A 64 11.29 1.50 28.22
CA LYS A 64 12.00 2.24 29.28
C LYS A 64 11.96 1.49 30.61
#